data_AF-A0A9E7HBG3-F1
#
_entry.id   AF-A0A9E7HBG3-F1
#
_cell.length_a   1.000
_cell.length_b   1.000
_cell.length_c   1.000
_cell.angle_alpha   90.00
_cell.angle_beta   90.00
_cell.angle_gamma   90.00
#
_symmetry.space_group_name_H-M   'P 1'
#
loop_
_entity.id
_entity.type
_entity.pdbx_description
1 polymer ?
#
loop_
_entity_poly.entity_id
_entity_poly.type
_entity_poly.pdbx_seq_one_letter_code
_entity_poly.pdbx_strand_id
1 'polypeptide(L)'
;MALGDAKLSLEGVEGQAADVGAQEDHTQRAQWLRAAVLGANDGLVSTASLMMGIGAVKDDPKAMIISGFAGLVAGACSMAIGEFVSVYAQLDIEVAQMKRELRTKGDGAGADRLPSPVQAAAASALAFSLGAVVPLLAAGFISNYKVRLGVVATAASAALVAFGFVGAVLGRAPVGRSCLRVVLGGWAAMAVTFGLMRLFSVSAL
;
A
#
# COMPACT_ATOMS: atom_id res chain seq x y z
N MET A 1 -39.74 -32.16 26.35
CA MET A 1 -39.05 -32.46 25.07
C MET A 1 -38.88 -31.18 24.24
N ALA A 2 -39.95 -30.43 23.93
CA ALA A 2 -39.91 -29.22 23.08
C ALA A 2 -39.04 -28.01 23.56
N LEU A 3 -38.63 -27.95 24.84
CA LEU A 3 -37.79 -26.85 25.36
C LEU A 3 -36.28 -27.04 25.13
N GLY A 4 -35.84 -28.28 24.87
CA GLY A 4 -34.42 -28.58 24.57
C GLY A 4 -34.04 -28.23 23.14
N ASP A 5 -34.95 -28.48 22.20
CA ASP A 5 -34.74 -28.25 20.76
C ASP A 5 -34.69 -26.75 20.42
N ALA A 6 -35.50 -25.94 21.10
CA ALA A 6 -35.47 -24.48 20.94
C ALA A 6 -34.17 -23.85 21.48
N LYS A 7 -33.58 -24.41 22.56
CA LYS A 7 -32.34 -23.92 23.15
C LYS A 7 -31.12 -24.27 22.29
N LEU A 8 -31.08 -25.48 21.72
CA LEU A 8 -30.07 -25.89 20.75
C LEU A 8 -30.08 -25.04 19.47
N SER A 9 -31.27 -24.64 19.00
CA SER A 9 -31.39 -23.81 17.80
C SER A 9 -30.99 -22.35 18.05
N LEU A 10 -31.11 -21.84 19.28
CA LEU A 10 -30.64 -20.50 19.66
C LEU A 10 -29.12 -20.46 19.87
N GLU A 11 -28.54 -21.46 20.55
CA GLU A 11 -27.07 -21.58 20.67
C GLU A 11 -26.39 -21.77 19.30
N GLY A 12 -27.05 -22.47 18.36
CA GLY A 12 -26.58 -22.59 16.98
C GLY A 12 -26.63 -21.28 16.19
N VAL A 13 -27.65 -20.44 16.41
CA VAL A 13 -27.79 -19.12 15.77
C VAL A 13 -26.85 -18.09 16.41
N GLU A 14 -26.66 -18.11 17.73
CA GLU A 14 -25.69 -17.25 18.43
C GLU A 14 -24.25 -17.62 18.09
N GLY A 15 -23.93 -18.92 18.00
CA GLY A 15 -22.63 -19.40 17.53
C GLY A 15 -22.35 -19.04 16.07
N GLN A 16 -23.36 -19.08 15.21
CA GLN A 16 -23.24 -18.71 13.80
C GLN A 16 -23.19 -17.18 13.59
N ALA A 17 -23.88 -16.38 14.41
CA ALA A 17 -23.78 -14.92 14.38
C ALA A 17 -22.43 -14.40 14.94
N ALA A 18 -21.88 -15.07 15.97
CA ALA A 18 -20.56 -14.75 16.50
C ALA A 18 -19.42 -15.13 15.54
N ASP A 19 -19.56 -16.25 14.83
CA ASP A 19 -18.61 -16.70 13.80
C ASP A 19 -18.65 -15.80 12.55
N VAL A 20 -19.84 -15.37 12.13
CA VAL A 20 -20.03 -14.39 11.04
C VAL A 20 -19.44 -13.02 11.43
N GLY A 21 -19.70 -12.51 12.65
CA GLY A 21 -19.15 -11.23 13.12
C GLY A 21 -17.62 -11.20 13.27
N ALA A 22 -17.00 -12.32 13.66
CA ALA A 22 -15.54 -12.43 13.75
C ALA A 22 -14.88 -12.54 12.35
N GLN A 23 -15.57 -13.17 11.40
CA GLN A 23 -15.12 -13.32 10.01
C GLN A 23 -15.31 -12.03 9.20
N GLU A 24 -16.35 -11.24 9.51
CA GLU A 24 -16.63 -9.89 8.99
C GLU A 24 -15.48 -8.91 9.24
N ASP A 25 -15.00 -8.85 10.48
CA ASP A 25 -13.91 -7.95 10.89
C ASP A 25 -12.60 -8.27 10.16
N HIS A 26 -12.33 -9.56 9.88
CA HIS A 26 -11.07 -10.01 9.30
C HIS A 26 -10.92 -9.57 7.83
N THR A 27 -11.98 -9.68 7.03
CA THR A 27 -11.94 -9.41 5.58
C THR A 27 -11.81 -7.92 5.28
N GLN A 28 -12.60 -7.08 5.95
CA GLN A 28 -12.46 -5.62 5.83
C GLN A 28 -11.09 -5.17 6.32
N ARG A 29 -10.58 -5.78 7.41
CA ARG A 29 -9.22 -5.53 7.91
C ARG A 29 -8.14 -5.89 6.91
N ALA A 30 -8.25 -7.02 6.24
CA ALA A 30 -7.30 -7.44 5.22
C ALA A 30 -7.27 -6.47 4.02
N GLN A 31 -8.43 -5.94 3.59
CA GLN A 31 -8.52 -5.03 2.45
C GLN A 31 -7.84 -3.67 2.70
N TRP A 32 -8.13 -3.00 3.82
CA TRP A 32 -7.48 -1.73 4.13
C TRP A 32 -6.01 -1.91 4.51
N LEU A 33 -5.66 -3.03 5.15
CA LEU A 33 -4.28 -3.38 5.48
C LEU A 33 -3.43 -3.55 4.22
N ARG A 34 -3.94 -4.25 3.21
CA ARG A 34 -3.27 -4.37 1.90
C ARG A 34 -3.05 -2.99 1.29
N ALA A 35 -4.09 -2.17 1.24
CA ALA A 35 -4.04 -0.83 0.66
C ALA A 35 -3.00 0.04 1.39
N ALA A 36 -2.93 -0.04 2.72
CA ALA A 36 -1.95 0.67 3.54
C ALA A 36 -0.51 0.18 3.29
N VAL A 37 -0.26 -1.13 3.29
CA VAL A 37 1.10 -1.67 3.06
C VAL A 37 1.62 -1.33 1.66
N LEU A 38 0.75 -1.44 0.65
CA LEU A 38 1.09 -1.03 -0.72
C LEU A 38 1.36 0.47 -0.77
N GLY A 39 0.52 1.29 -0.13
CA GLY A 39 0.70 2.74 -0.01
C GLY A 39 2.06 3.10 0.56
N ALA A 40 2.38 2.61 1.75
CA ALA A 40 3.64 2.92 2.42
C ALA A 40 4.87 2.52 1.60
N ASN A 41 4.86 1.34 0.99
CA ASN A 41 5.97 0.89 0.17
C ASN A 41 6.12 1.74 -1.10
N ASP A 42 5.01 2.03 -1.77
CA ASP A 42 5.03 2.83 -3.00
C ASP A 42 5.47 4.27 -2.71
N GLY A 43 4.98 4.88 -1.62
CA GLY A 43 5.39 6.22 -1.18
C GLY A 43 6.88 6.31 -0.87
N LEU A 44 7.43 5.31 -0.19
CA LEU A 44 8.86 5.23 0.10
C LEU A 44 9.69 5.09 -1.19
N VAL A 45 9.38 4.10 -2.02
CA VAL A 45 10.17 3.78 -3.20
C VAL A 45 10.07 4.87 -4.25
N SER A 46 8.87 5.36 -4.56
CA SER A 46 8.65 6.38 -5.59
C SER A 46 9.32 7.71 -5.20
N THR A 47 9.13 8.18 -3.97
CA THR A 47 9.73 9.44 -3.49
C THR A 47 11.24 9.33 -3.44
N ALA A 48 11.79 8.23 -2.91
CA ALA A 48 13.23 8.02 -2.88
C ALA A 48 13.82 7.92 -4.30
N SER A 49 13.16 7.21 -5.21
CA SER A 49 13.60 7.09 -6.61
C SER A 49 13.60 8.43 -7.33
N LEU A 50 12.57 9.25 -7.13
CA LEU A 50 12.47 10.57 -7.73
C LEU A 50 13.56 11.51 -7.20
N MET A 51 13.78 11.52 -5.87
CA MET A 51 14.85 12.31 -5.24
C MET A 51 16.24 11.87 -5.72
N MET A 52 16.50 10.57 -5.77
CA MET A 52 17.75 10.03 -6.32
C MET A 52 17.92 10.39 -7.80
N GLY A 53 16.86 10.30 -8.59
CA GLY A 53 16.85 10.68 -10.00
C GLY A 53 17.23 12.13 -10.23
N ILE A 54 16.62 13.07 -9.50
CA ILE A 54 16.99 14.49 -9.57
C ILE A 54 18.42 14.72 -9.07
N GLY A 55 18.84 14.00 -8.03
CA GLY A 55 20.23 13.98 -7.57
C GLY A 55 21.22 13.40 -8.59
N ALA A 56 20.77 12.65 -9.59
CA ALA A 56 21.64 12.16 -10.66
C ALA A 56 21.99 13.26 -11.69
N VAL A 57 21.18 14.33 -11.74
CA VAL A 57 21.29 15.42 -12.72
C VAL A 57 21.78 16.72 -12.08
N LYS A 58 21.38 16.99 -10.82
CA LYS A 58 21.68 18.24 -10.11
C LYS A 58 22.18 17.97 -8.70
N ASP A 59 23.22 18.72 -8.31
CA ASP A 59 23.79 18.64 -6.96
C ASP A 59 23.04 19.51 -5.93
N ASP A 60 21.99 20.23 -6.35
CA ASP A 60 21.22 21.15 -5.52
C ASP A 60 20.27 20.40 -4.55
N PRO A 61 20.44 20.56 -3.22
CA PRO A 61 19.51 19.98 -2.24
C PRO A 61 18.07 20.46 -2.42
N LYS A 62 17.85 21.72 -2.81
CA LYS A 62 16.50 22.27 -2.94
C LYS A 62 15.74 21.59 -4.07
N ALA A 63 16.38 21.41 -5.23
CA ALA A 63 15.79 20.69 -6.36
C ALA A 63 15.35 19.27 -5.96
N MET A 64 16.19 18.55 -5.23
CA MET A 64 15.90 17.19 -4.76
C MET A 64 14.73 17.14 -3.76
N ILE A 65 14.67 18.07 -2.80
CA ILE A 65 13.59 18.10 -1.80
C ILE A 65 12.27 18.53 -2.45
N ILE A 66 12.29 19.54 -3.32
CA ILE A 66 11.10 20.02 -4.03
C ILE A 66 10.52 18.90 -4.91
N SER A 67 11.37 18.14 -5.61
CA SER A 67 10.88 16.99 -6.38
C SER A 67 10.27 15.93 -5.49
N GLY A 68 10.94 15.58 -4.37
CA GLY A 68 10.41 14.60 -3.43
C GLY A 68 9.04 15.02 -2.87
N PHE A 69 8.88 16.30 -2.52
CA PHE A 69 7.62 16.82 -2.00
C PHE A 69 6.52 16.85 -3.08
N ALA A 70 6.85 17.26 -4.30
CA ALA A 70 5.92 17.20 -5.42
C ALA A 70 5.49 15.75 -5.71
N GLY A 71 6.43 14.80 -5.68
CA GLY A 71 6.17 13.37 -5.81
C GLY A 71 5.29 12.82 -4.69
N LEU A 72 5.50 13.27 -3.44
CA LEU A 72 4.66 12.91 -2.30
C LEU A 72 3.20 13.33 -2.54
N VAL A 73 2.97 14.60 -2.86
CA VAL A 73 1.61 15.14 -3.05
C VAL A 73 0.94 14.50 -4.26
N ALA A 74 1.62 14.47 -5.41
CA ALA A 74 1.08 13.89 -6.63
C ALA A 74 0.80 12.39 -6.46
N GLY A 75 1.73 11.66 -5.85
CA GLY A 75 1.62 10.23 -5.60
C GLY A 75 0.52 9.88 -4.61
N ALA A 76 0.41 10.59 -3.49
CA ALA A 76 -0.66 10.36 -2.51
C ALA A 76 -2.05 10.57 -3.13
N CYS A 77 -2.25 11.64 -3.91
CA CYS A 77 -3.49 11.88 -4.63
C CYS A 77 -3.77 10.80 -5.68
N SER A 78 -2.76 10.42 -6.47
CA SER A 78 -2.90 9.37 -7.50
C SER A 78 -3.25 8.02 -6.88
N MET A 79 -2.67 7.70 -5.72
CA MET A 79 -2.93 6.46 -5.00
C MET A 79 -4.32 6.44 -4.38
N ALA A 80 -4.78 7.55 -3.81
CA ALA A 80 -6.15 7.69 -3.31
C ALA A 80 -7.16 7.42 -4.43
N ILE A 81 -6.96 8.05 -5.59
CA ILE A 81 -7.84 7.89 -6.76
C ILE A 81 -7.77 6.46 -7.29
N GLY A 82 -6.58 5.90 -7.44
CA GLY A 82 -6.38 4.54 -7.97
C GLY A 82 -7.03 3.47 -7.09
N GLU A 83 -6.89 3.59 -5.77
CA GLU A 83 -7.50 2.67 -4.81
C GLU A 83 -9.03 2.84 -4.77
N PHE A 84 -9.53 4.09 -4.78
CA PHE A 84 -10.97 4.36 -4.87
C PHE A 84 -11.60 3.71 -6.11
N VAL A 85 -11.02 3.94 -7.28
CA VAL A 85 -11.50 3.38 -8.56
C VAL A 85 -11.37 1.85 -8.56
N SER A 86 -10.29 1.29 -8.02
CA SER A 86 -10.10 -0.15 -7.95
C SER A 86 -11.14 -0.83 -7.07
N VAL A 87 -11.45 -0.26 -5.91
CA VAL A 87 -12.47 -0.81 -5.01
C VAL A 87 -13.87 -0.69 -5.61
N TYR A 88 -14.18 0.43 -6.30
CA TYR A 88 -15.43 0.55 -7.06
C TYR A 88 -15.55 -0.49 -8.18
N ALA A 89 -14.45 -0.78 -8.90
CA ALA A 89 -14.48 -1.82 -9.91
C ALA A 89 -14.73 -3.22 -9.30
N GLN A 90 -14.18 -3.50 -8.11
CA GLN A 90 -14.46 -4.76 -7.38
C GLN A 90 -15.93 -4.85 -6.97
N LEU A 91 -16.48 -3.75 -6.45
CA LEU A 91 -17.90 -3.60 -6.11
C LEU A 91 -18.81 -3.92 -7.31
N ASP A 92 -18.51 -3.35 -8.47
CA ASP A 92 -19.32 -3.52 -9.68
C ASP A 92 -19.32 -4.98 -10.17
N ILE A 93 -18.18 -5.67 -10.06
CA ILE A 93 -18.05 -7.09 -10.41
C ILE A 93 -18.89 -7.96 -9.47
N GLU A 94 -18.80 -7.71 -8.16
CA GLU A 94 -19.53 -8.45 -7.12
C GLU A 94 -21.05 -8.29 -7.28
N VAL A 95 -21.53 -7.07 -7.52
CA VAL A 95 -22.95 -6.78 -7.80
C VAL A 95 -23.41 -7.48 -9.09
N ALA A 96 -22.58 -7.49 -10.13
CA ALA A 96 -22.89 -8.20 -11.37
C ALA A 96 -22.95 -9.72 -11.18
N GLN A 97 -22.09 -10.29 -10.33
CA GLN A 97 -22.10 -11.71 -9.98
C GLN A 97 -23.36 -12.06 -9.18
N MET A 98 -23.69 -11.30 -8.12
CA MET A 98 -24.92 -11.50 -7.35
C MET A 98 -26.16 -11.50 -8.24
N LYS A 99 -26.27 -10.54 -9.18
CA LYS A 99 -27.40 -10.47 -10.12
C LYS A 99 -27.51 -11.70 -11.03
N ARG A 100 -26.38 -12.34 -11.38
CA ARG A 100 -26.36 -13.60 -12.16
C ARG A 100 -26.75 -14.80 -11.30
N GLU A 101 -26.26 -14.87 -10.07
CA GLU A 101 -26.56 -15.96 -9.15
C GLU A 101 -28.03 -15.97 -8.74
N LEU A 102 -28.62 -14.81 -8.42
CA LEU A 102 -30.05 -14.65 -8.16
C LEU A 102 -30.93 -15.11 -9.34
N ARG A 103 -30.45 -14.95 -10.58
CA ARG A 103 -31.15 -15.44 -11.78
C ARG A 103 -31.05 -16.95 -11.99
N THR A 104 -30.06 -17.61 -11.38
CA THR A 104 -29.71 -19.01 -11.66
C THR A 104 -30.11 -19.95 -10.50
N LYS A 105 -30.03 -19.49 -9.25
CA LYS A 105 -30.48 -20.21 -8.05
C LYS A 105 -31.62 -19.41 -7.41
N GLY A 106 -32.84 -19.95 -7.45
CA GLY A 106 -33.92 -19.45 -6.61
C GLY A 106 -33.52 -19.63 -5.14
N ASP A 107 -33.37 -18.50 -4.44
CA ASP A 107 -33.09 -18.32 -3.03
C ASP A 107 -31.90 -19.09 -2.43
N GLY A 108 -30.76 -18.38 -2.39
CA GLY A 108 -29.59 -18.78 -1.58
C GLY A 108 -28.38 -17.85 -1.73
N ALA A 109 -28.58 -16.58 -2.11
CA ALA A 109 -27.47 -15.64 -2.23
C ALA A 109 -27.09 -15.11 -0.85
N GLY A 110 -25.94 -15.55 -0.34
CA GLY A 110 -25.28 -14.86 0.76
C GLY A 110 -24.98 -13.43 0.31
N ALA A 111 -25.49 -12.45 1.05
CA ALA A 111 -25.20 -11.05 0.80
C ALA A 111 -23.77 -10.77 1.30
N ASP A 112 -22.76 -11.01 0.47
CA ASP A 112 -21.43 -10.50 0.76
C ASP A 112 -21.48 -8.97 0.79
N ARG A 113 -20.89 -8.39 1.84
CA ARG A 113 -20.94 -6.95 2.08
C ARG A 113 -19.83 -6.25 1.28
N LEU A 114 -20.31 -5.38 0.42
CA LEU A 114 -19.60 -4.48 -0.48
C LEU A 114 -18.36 -3.78 0.15
N PRO A 115 -17.20 -3.79 -0.51
CA PRO A 115 -15.98 -3.15 0.01
C PRO A 115 -16.12 -1.63 0.11
N SER A 116 -15.53 -1.03 1.16
CA SER A 116 -15.62 0.41 1.46
C SER A 116 -14.55 1.24 0.71
N PRO A 117 -14.90 1.98 -0.37
CA PRO A 117 -13.91 2.58 -1.27
C PRO A 117 -13.16 3.76 -0.63
N VAL A 118 -13.88 4.62 0.09
CA VAL A 118 -13.30 5.83 0.69
C VAL A 118 -12.30 5.50 1.80
N GLN A 119 -12.60 4.49 2.63
CA GLN A 119 -11.71 4.08 3.72
C GLN A 119 -10.40 3.49 3.18
N ALA A 120 -10.47 2.64 2.15
CA ALA A 120 -9.28 2.06 1.51
C ALA A 120 -8.42 3.14 0.84
N ALA A 121 -9.04 4.08 0.13
CA ALA A 121 -8.35 5.21 -0.50
C ALA A 121 -7.66 6.14 0.50
N ALA A 122 -8.34 6.47 1.62
CA ALA A 122 -7.73 7.28 2.67
C ALA A 122 -6.56 6.55 3.36
N ALA A 123 -6.72 5.25 3.65
CA ALA A 123 -5.68 4.44 4.26
C ALA A 123 -4.44 4.34 3.36
N SER A 124 -4.61 4.11 2.05
CA SER A 124 -3.50 4.03 1.11
C SER A 124 -2.77 5.38 0.94
N ALA A 125 -3.50 6.49 0.83
CA ALA A 125 -2.93 7.83 0.69
C ALA A 125 -2.14 8.28 1.93
N LEU A 126 -2.67 8.01 3.13
CA LEU A 126 -1.98 8.29 4.38
C LEU A 126 -0.72 7.41 4.52
N ALA A 127 -0.84 6.12 4.25
CA ALA A 127 0.30 5.22 4.29
C ALA A 127 1.38 5.63 3.28
N PHE A 128 0.99 6.01 2.05
CA PHE A 128 1.89 6.57 1.04
C PHE A 128 2.65 7.79 1.57
N SER A 129 1.92 8.74 2.15
CA SER A 129 2.52 9.94 2.72
C SER A 129 3.53 9.60 3.83
N LEU A 130 3.20 8.65 4.70
CA LEU A 130 4.11 8.17 5.75
C LEU A 130 5.39 7.54 5.18
N GLY A 131 5.26 6.73 4.13
CA GLY A 131 6.42 6.15 3.43
C GLY A 131 7.31 7.21 2.77
N ALA A 132 6.69 8.22 2.14
CA ALA A 132 7.36 9.30 1.44
C ALA A 132 8.11 10.28 2.35
N VAL A 133 7.70 10.42 3.61
CA VAL A 133 8.34 11.31 4.58
C VAL A 133 9.76 10.86 4.92
N VAL A 134 10.04 9.55 4.94
CA VAL A 134 11.37 9.01 5.31
C VAL A 134 12.51 9.57 4.43
N PRO A 135 12.48 9.42 3.09
CA PRO A 135 13.54 9.95 2.24
C PRO A 135 13.61 11.49 2.25
N LEU A 136 12.47 12.18 2.43
CA LEU A 136 12.43 13.64 2.55
C LEU A 136 13.16 14.14 3.80
N LEU A 137 12.90 13.53 4.95
CA LEU A 137 13.60 13.86 6.20
C LEU A 137 15.09 13.52 6.13
N ALA A 138 15.43 12.39 5.51
CA ALA A 138 16.82 11.98 5.31
C ALA A 138 17.62 13.00 4.49
N ALA A 139 16.99 13.64 3.49
CA ALA A 139 17.65 14.65 2.66
C ALA A 139 17.72 16.04 3.31
N GLY A 140 16.76 16.38 4.18
CA GLY A 140 16.53 17.75 4.66
C GLY A 140 17.70 18.39 5.42
N PHE A 141 18.56 17.58 6.05
CA PHE A 141 19.60 18.07 6.96
C PHE A 141 21.03 17.94 6.41
N ILE A 142 21.21 17.62 5.13
CA ILE A 142 22.54 17.30 4.57
C ILE A 142 22.90 18.19 3.39
N SER A 143 23.91 19.03 3.59
CA SER A 143 24.43 19.93 2.55
C SER A 143 25.32 19.21 1.53
N ASN A 144 26.17 18.28 1.97
CA ASN A 144 27.10 17.59 1.08
C ASN A 144 26.34 16.60 0.18
N TYR A 145 26.46 16.81 -1.14
CA TYR A 145 25.77 16.01 -2.16
C TYR A 145 25.99 14.49 -2.03
N LYS A 146 27.25 14.04 -1.95
CA LYS A 146 27.58 12.60 -1.90
C LYS A 146 27.04 11.95 -0.64
N VAL A 147 27.15 12.66 0.49
CA VAL A 147 26.61 12.20 1.78
C VAL A 147 25.09 12.15 1.73
N ARG A 148 24.44 13.16 1.14
CA ARG A 148 22.97 13.23 1.02
C ARG A 148 22.42 12.04 0.24
N LEU A 149 22.98 11.74 -0.93
CA LEU A 149 22.58 10.56 -1.71
C LEU A 149 22.77 9.26 -0.93
N GLY A 150 23.91 9.11 -0.26
CA GLY A 150 24.19 7.94 0.58
C GLY A 150 23.18 7.80 1.72
N VAL A 151 22.84 8.91 2.40
CA VAL A 151 21.89 8.90 3.52
C VAL A 151 20.46 8.64 3.05
N VAL A 152 20.02 9.23 1.93
CA VAL A 152 18.70 8.93 1.37
C VAL A 152 18.59 7.46 0.98
N ALA A 153 19.59 6.92 0.28
CA ALA A 153 19.60 5.51 -0.13
C ALA A 153 19.63 4.56 1.07
N THR A 154 20.45 4.83 2.08
CA THR A 154 20.54 3.99 3.29
C THR A 154 19.29 4.09 4.14
N ALA A 155 18.73 5.29 4.35
CA ALA A 155 17.47 5.48 5.07
C ALA A 155 16.30 4.79 4.36
N ALA A 156 16.23 4.92 3.02
CA ALA A 156 15.22 4.21 2.23
C ALA A 156 15.38 2.69 2.32
N SER A 157 16.62 2.18 2.28
CA SER A 157 16.89 0.75 2.43
C SER A 157 16.47 0.22 3.80
N ALA A 158 16.80 0.95 4.87
CA ALA A 158 16.39 0.60 6.23
C ALA A 158 14.86 0.59 6.38
N ALA A 159 14.18 1.59 5.81
CA ALA A 159 12.72 1.64 5.80
C ALA A 159 12.08 0.54 4.95
N LEU A 160 12.69 0.15 3.82
CA LEU A 160 12.23 -0.99 3.02
C LEU A 160 12.33 -2.31 3.79
N VAL A 161 13.42 -2.52 4.53
CA VAL A 161 13.54 -3.68 5.42
C VAL A 161 12.45 -3.65 6.47
N ALA A 162 12.21 -2.50 7.11
CA ALA A 162 11.19 -2.33 8.13
C ALA A 162 9.77 -2.58 7.58
N PHE A 163 9.42 -2.02 6.42
CA PHE A 163 8.12 -2.24 5.78
C PHE A 163 7.96 -3.67 5.27
N GLY A 164 9.03 -4.28 4.75
CA GLY A 164 9.04 -5.70 4.37
C GLY A 164 8.81 -6.61 5.57
N PHE A 165 9.39 -6.26 6.73
CA PHE A 165 9.20 -6.97 8.00
C PHE A 165 7.77 -6.81 8.52
N VAL A 166 7.31 -5.56 8.67
CA VAL A 166 5.97 -5.24 9.17
C VAL A 166 4.90 -5.84 8.26
N GLY A 167 5.03 -5.71 6.94
CA GLY A 167 4.12 -6.32 5.97
C GLY A 167 4.09 -7.85 6.05
N ALA A 168 5.23 -8.50 6.34
CA ALA A 168 5.28 -9.93 6.54
C ALA A 168 4.57 -10.38 7.83
N VAL A 169 4.79 -9.65 8.93
CA VAL A 169 4.15 -9.92 10.22
C VAL A 169 2.64 -9.75 10.11
N LEU A 170 2.19 -8.65 9.50
CA LEU A 170 0.77 -8.35 9.30
C LEU A 170 0.10 -9.31 8.31
N GLY A 171 0.81 -9.71 7.25
CA GLY A 171 0.32 -10.67 6.25
C GLY A 171 0.55 -12.14 6.60
N ARG A 172 1.06 -12.46 7.80
CA ARG A 172 1.45 -13.81 8.25
C ARG A 172 2.31 -14.58 7.23
N ALA A 173 3.20 -13.88 6.54
CA ALA A 173 4.06 -14.41 5.49
C ALA A 173 5.51 -14.62 6.00
N PRO A 174 6.32 -15.47 5.36
CA PRO A 174 7.72 -15.65 5.72
C PRO A 174 8.53 -14.36 5.56
N VAL A 175 8.98 -13.80 6.69
CA VAL A 175 9.66 -12.49 6.80
C VAL A 175 10.83 -12.34 5.84
N GLY A 176 11.74 -13.32 5.77
CA GLY A 176 12.92 -13.24 4.92
C GLY A 176 12.59 -13.05 3.43
N ARG A 177 11.59 -13.78 2.91
CA ARG A 177 11.17 -13.66 1.50
C ARG A 177 10.50 -12.32 1.23
N SER A 178 9.72 -11.82 2.19
CA SER A 178 9.05 -10.52 2.09
C SER A 178 10.03 -9.35 2.09
N CYS A 179 10.97 -9.30 3.04
CA CYS A 179 12.01 -8.27 3.07
C CYS A 179 12.83 -8.28 1.78
N LEU A 180 13.20 -9.47 1.30
CA LEU A 180 14.00 -9.61 0.08
C LEU A 180 13.29 -9.01 -1.15
N ARG A 181 12.02 -9.36 -1.40
CA ARG A 181 11.28 -8.80 -2.56
C ARG A 181 11.11 -7.29 -2.48
N VAL A 182 10.86 -6.74 -1.27
CA VAL A 182 10.63 -5.31 -1.07
C VAL A 182 11.93 -4.53 -1.29
N VAL A 183 13.03 -4.98 -0.67
CA VAL A 183 14.34 -4.33 -0.80
C VAL A 183 14.86 -4.43 -2.24
N LEU A 184 14.84 -5.62 -2.85
CA LEU A 184 15.30 -5.79 -4.23
C LEU A 184 14.47 -4.97 -5.22
N GLY A 185 13.14 -4.97 -5.07
CA GLY A 185 12.25 -4.16 -5.90
C GLY A 185 12.53 -2.66 -5.74
N GLY A 186 12.69 -2.18 -4.52
CA GLY A 186 13.00 -0.78 -4.24
C GLY A 186 14.36 -0.35 -4.79
N TRP A 187 15.41 -1.15 -4.60
CA TRP A 187 16.73 -0.88 -5.17
C TRP A 187 16.72 -0.88 -6.69
N ALA A 188 16.01 -1.83 -7.31
CA ALA A 188 15.87 -1.87 -8.76
C ALA A 188 15.21 -0.60 -9.28
N ALA A 189 14.11 -0.15 -8.67
CA ALA A 189 13.43 1.09 -9.04
C ALA A 189 14.36 2.31 -8.91
N MET A 190 15.03 2.47 -7.76
CA MET A 190 15.94 3.59 -7.53
C MET A 190 17.13 3.57 -8.52
N ALA A 191 17.70 2.41 -8.79
CA ALA A 191 18.81 2.25 -9.74
C ALA A 191 18.40 2.59 -11.17
N VAL A 192 17.21 2.14 -11.61
CA VAL A 192 16.67 2.46 -12.93
C VAL A 192 16.41 3.96 -13.06
N THR A 193 15.73 4.59 -12.09
CA THR A 193 15.44 6.02 -12.15
C THR A 193 16.71 6.87 -12.12
N PHE A 194 17.67 6.53 -11.25
CA PHE A 194 18.97 7.21 -11.19
C PHE A 194 19.76 7.04 -12.48
N GLY A 195 19.82 5.81 -13.02
CA GLY A 195 20.55 5.49 -14.24
C GLY A 195 19.98 6.21 -15.47
N LEU A 196 18.66 6.20 -15.64
CA LEU A 196 17.99 6.89 -16.74
C LEU A 196 18.20 8.40 -16.67
N MET A 197 18.02 9.00 -15.49
CA MET A 197 18.22 10.44 -15.32
C MET A 197 19.68 10.84 -15.55
N ARG A 198 20.64 10.01 -15.13
CA ARG A 198 22.06 10.23 -15.38
C ARG A 198 22.39 10.14 -16.87
N LEU A 199 21.78 9.23 -17.62
CA LEU A 199 21.95 9.13 -19.07
C LEU A 199 21.46 10.41 -19.76
N PHE A 200 20.26 10.90 -19.41
CA PHE A 200 19.74 12.15 -19.96
C PHE A 200 20.62 13.36 -19.60
N SER A 201 21.23 13.39 -18.42
CA SER A 201 22.17 14.45 -18.05
C SER A 201 23.42 14.45 -18.91
N VAL A 202 23.92 13.28 -19.32
CA VAL A 202 25.13 13.17 -20.16
C VAL A 202 24.82 13.50 -21.62
N SER A 203 23.61 13.22 -22.10
CA SER A 203 23.20 13.51 -23.49
C SER A 203 22.68 14.94 -23.71
N ALA A 204 22.29 15.66 -22.65
CA ALA A 204 21.80 17.04 -22.71
C ALA A 204 22.91 18.11 -22.52
N LEU A 205 24.16 17.67 -22.38
CA LEU A 205 25.39 18.47 -22.28
C LEU A 205 26.18 18.34 -23.59
#